data_AF-A0A0D7P404-F1
#
_entry.id   AF-A0A0D7P404-F1
#
_cell.length_a   1.000
_cell.length_b   1.000
_cell.length_c   1.000
_cell.angle_alpha   90.00
_cell.angle_beta   90.00
_cell.angle_gamma   90.00
#
_symmetry.space_group_name_H-M   'P 1'
#
loop_
_entity.id
_entity.type
_entity.pdbx_description
1 polymer ?
#
loop_
_entity_poly.entity_id
_entity_poly.type
_entity_poly.pdbx_seq_one_letter_code
_entity_poly.pdbx_strand_id
1 'polypeptide(L)'
;MSVSRKRFRVEQALMGDVPVPESVAADGVDIGPMHREIMAELRALRAQMAGGSAPRAAVIESAEASVAREVADANALLETYRAQIEQCEKLKVELDLIHDAINRTKREIAVLHGTSFNGDEMAKVNGELGAVVGGTEHATQQILEAVEAIDQAASALSKNVSADQQKLLSEEIQERVIAIFEACNFQDLTGQRISKVMQTMKFIEQHINEMMNIWGGVDAIKSHAPPIIDTREGDDRLLNGPKLDGDAGHASQDDIDALFD
;
A
#
# COMPACT_ATOMS: atom_id res chain seq x y z
N MET A 1 61.14 28.55 25.80
CA MET A 1 61.08 29.86 26.51
C MET A 1 60.44 29.59 27.88
N SER A 2 61.24 29.50 28.95
CA SER A 2 61.71 30.62 29.79
C SER A 2 60.54 31.29 30.55
N VAL A 3 60.04 30.69 31.63
CA VAL A 3 60.58 30.71 33.02
C VAL A 3 60.27 32.00 33.78
N SER A 4 59.41 31.89 34.80
CA SER A 4 59.68 32.38 36.16
C SER A 4 58.87 31.54 37.18
N ARG A 5 59.30 31.46 38.45
CA ARG A 5 58.78 30.46 39.42
C ARG A 5 59.06 30.88 40.87
N LYS A 6 58.13 30.55 41.79
CA LYS A 6 58.22 30.71 43.27
C LYS A 6 58.04 32.18 43.74
N ARG A 7 57.70 32.49 45.00
CA ARG A 7 57.84 31.74 46.28
C ARG A 7 56.55 31.66 47.13
N PHE A 8 56.58 30.77 48.12
CA PHE A 8 55.54 30.46 49.11
C PHE A 8 55.74 31.22 50.43
N ARG A 9 54.71 31.16 51.29
CA ARG A 9 54.78 31.47 52.75
C ARG A 9 55.85 30.60 53.43
N VAL A 10 56.75 31.20 54.21
CA VAL A 10 57.19 30.74 55.55
C VAL A 10 57.53 31.99 56.38
N GLU A 11 57.26 31.93 57.67
CA GLU A 11 57.38 32.95 58.71
C GLU A 11 58.67 33.79 58.74
N GLN A 12 58.48 35.08 59.09
CA GLN A 12 59.41 35.91 59.85
C GLN A 12 58.52 36.91 60.64
N ALA A 13 58.07 36.60 61.86
CA ALA A 13 58.82 36.75 63.10
C ALA A 13 59.42 38.18 63.18
N LEU A 14 58.72 39.18 63.72
CA LEU A 14 58.40 39.43 65.14
C LEU A 14 59.65 39.75 65.98
N MET A 15 59.55 40.83 66.77
CA MET A 15 60.57 41.48 67.64
C MET A 15 61.55 42.43 66.91
N GLY A 16 61.72 43.64 67.48
CA GLY A 16 62.52 44.73 66.93
C GLY A 16 61.96 46.10 67.36
N ASP A 17 62.11 46.46 68.63
CA ASP A 17 61.38 47.56 69.30
C ASP A 17 62.29 48.73 69.72
N VAL A 18 62.08 49.94 69.13
CA VAL A 18 62.40 51.29 69.68
C VAL A 18 63.92 51.61 69.91
N PRO A 19 64.43 52.87 70.10
CA PRO A 19 63.88 54.26 70.05
C PRO A 19 64.39 55.15 68.86
N VAL A 20 63.67 56.22 68.40
CA VAL A 20 63.67 57.68 68.80
C VAL A 20 65.00 58.42 68.43
N PRO A 21 65.05 59.67 67.86
CA PRO A 21 64.12 60.85 67.98
C PRO A 21 63.41 61.27 66.66
N GLU A 22 62.32 62.05 66.63
CA GLU A 22 62.04 63.42 67.13
C GLU A 22 62.99 64.50 66.58
N SER A 23 62.56 65.70 66.15
CA SER A 23 61.23 66.28 65.85
C SER A 23 61.47 67.48 64.88
N VAL A 24 60.53 68.25 64.32
CA VAL A 24 59.07 68.50 64.52
C VAL A 24 58.37 68.47 63.12
N ALA A 25 57.27 69.14 62.71
CA ALA A 25 56.45 70.24 63.24
C ALA A 25 54.99 70.24 62.73
N ALA A 26 54.16 70.99 63.47
CA ALA A 26 52.96 71.77 63.15
C ALA A 26 52.56 72.02 61.67
N ASP A 27 51.28 72.07 61.28
CA ASP A 27 50.01 71.87 62.02
C ASP A 27 48.82 71.69 61.02
N GLY A 28 47.59 71.35 61.40
CA GLY A 28 47.05 71.03 62.73
C GLY A 28 45.53 71.18 62.83
N VAL A 29 44.76 70.13 62.51
CA VAL A 29 43.30 70.01 62.82
C VAL A 29 43.00 68.57 63.25
N ASP A 30 42.57 68.40 64.50
CA ASP A 30 42.31 67.08 65.09
C ASP A 30 40.92 66.54 64.72
N ILE A 31 40.88 65.55 63.82
CA ILE A 31 39.69 64.75 63.55
C ILE A 31 39.73 63.54 64.49
N GLY A 32 39.28 63.78 65.73
CA GLY A 32 39.36 62.82 66.83
C GLY A 32 38.70 61.46 66.55
N PRO A 33 39.09 60.40 67.28
CA PRO A 33 38.81 59.00 66.92
C PRO A 33 37.32 58.68 66.73
N MET A 34 36.43 59.28 67.53
CA MET A 34 34.98 59.09 67.38
C MET A 34 34.45 59.50 66.00
N HIS A 35 35.02 60.52 65.33
CA HIS A 35 34.56 60.87 63.98
C HIS A 35 34.93 59.79 62.95
N ARG A 36 36.13 59.18 63.08
CA ARG A 36 36.56 58.07 62.22
C ARG A 36 35.71 56.82 62.45
N GLU A 37 35.29 56.58 63.69
CA GLU A 37 34.42 55.48 64.13
C GLU A 37 32.96 55.69 63.67
N ILE A 38 32.38 56.87 63.90
CA ILE A 38 31.06 57.26 63.36
C ILE A 38 31.04 57.18 61.83
N MET A 39 32.11 57.58 61.15
CA MET A 39 32.24 57.43 59.70
C MET A 39 32.49 55.99 59.25
N ALA A 40 32.84 55.06 60.14
CA ALA A 40 32.87 53.62 59.85
C ALA A 40 31.48 53.01 60.05
N GLU A 41 30.78 53.33 61.14
CA GLU A 41 29.41 52.90 61.40
C GLU A 41 28.40 53.44 60.36
N LEU A 42 28.55 54.69 59.92
CA LEU A 42 27.76 55.23 58.80
C LEU A 42 28.03 54.49 57.49
N ARG A 43 29.22 53.92 57.29
CA ARG A 43 29.50 53.03 56.15
C ARG A 43 28.91 51.63 56.36
N ALA A 44 28.92 51.09 57.58
CA ALA A 44 28.29 49.82 57.90
C ALA A 44 26.76 49.88 57.73
N LEU A 45 26.10 50.90 58.28
CA LEU A 45 24.67 51.18 58.10
C LEU A 45 24.31 51.41 56.63
N ARG A 46 25.12 52.17 55.88
CA ARG A 46 24.89 52.39 54.45
C ARG A 46 25.10 51.12 53.62
N ALA A 47 26.03 50.24 54.01
CA ALA A 47 26.21 48.93 53.41
C ALA A 47 25.05 47.97 53.73
N GLN A 48 24.52 47.98 54.96
CA GLN A 48 23.33 47.21 55.33
C GLN A 48 22.08 47.67 54.57
N MET A 49 21.86 48.99 54.44
CA MET A 49 20.74 49.53 53.64
C MET A 49 20.90 49.21 52.15
N ALA A 50 22.12 49.23 51.59
CA ALA A 50 22.37 48.81 50.22
C ALA A 50 22.21 47.29 50.01
N GLY A 51 22.59 46.49 51.01
CA GLY A 51 22.46 45.02 50.99
C GLY A 51 21.03 44.49 51.04
N GLY A 52 20.05 45.33 51.41
CA GLY A 52 18.64 44.93 51.51
C GLY A 52 17.92 44.67 50.17
N SER A 53 18.45 45.18 49.04
CA SER A 53 17.83 45.03 47.72
C SER A 53 18.42 43.88 46.89
N ALA A 54 19.76 43.73 46.90
CA ALA A 54 20.49 42.77 46.07
C ALA A 54 20.03 41.30 46.16
N PRO A 55 19.84 40.67 47.34
CA PRO A 55 19.43 39.27 47.40
C PRO A 55 17.98 39.06 46.94
N ARG A 56 17.14 40.11 47.00
CA ARG A 56 15.75 40.04 46.58
C ARG A 56 15.61 40.13 45.06
N ALA A 57 16.42 40.98 44.42
CA ALA A 57 16.51 41.04 42.96
C ALA A 57 17.00 39.71 42.37
N ALA A 58 18.10 39.15 42.88
CA ALA A 58 18.65 37.89 42.37
C ALA A 58 17.71 36.68 42.55
N VAL A 59 16.89 36.65 43.60
CA VAL A 59 15.86 35.60 43.81
C VAL A 59 14.68 35.76 42.85
N ILE A 60 14.31 36.99 42.49
CA ILE A 60 13.28 37.25 41.47
C ILE A 60 13.81 36.88 40.09
N GLU A 61 15.00 37.35 39.70
CA GLU A 61 15.64 37.08 38.41
C GLU A 61 15.87 35.58 38.17
N SER A 62 16.24 34.81 39.21
CA SER A 62 16.38 33.35 39.10
C SER A 62 15.04 32.60 39.04
N ALA A 63 13.99 33.11 39.68
CA ALA A 63 12.63 32.55 39.56
C ALA A 63 12.00 32.86 38.20
N GLU A 64 12.21 34.07 37.67
CA GLU A 64 11.83 34.45 36.30
C GLU A 64 12.57 33.60 35.27
N ALA A 65 13.87 33.33 35.48
CA ALA A 65 14.65 32.43 34.62
C ALA A 65 14.18 30.98 34.67
N SER A 66 13.74 30.45 35.84
CA SER A 66 13.17 29.10 35.90
C SER A 66 11.80 29.02 35.22
N VAL A 67 10.92 30.01 35.42
CA VAL A 67 9.61 30.06 34.76
C VAL A 67 9.77 30.22 33.24
N ALA A 68 10.69 31.08 32.78
CA ALA A 68 10.99 31.22 31.36
C ALA A 68 11.49 29.91 30.72
N ARG A 69 12.25 29.10 31.49
CA ARG A 69 12.70 27.78 31.04
C ARG A 69 11.57 26.76 30.99
N GLU A 70 10.74 26.67 32.02
CA GLU A 70 9.56 25.79 32.03
C GLU A 70 8.60 26.13 30.88
N VAL A 71 8.40 27.43 30.59
CA VAL A 71 7.63 27.90 29.43
C VAL A 71 8.31 27.54 28.10
N ALA A 72 9.64 27.61 28.00
CA ALA A 72 10.36 27.19 26.80
C ALA A 72 10.23 25.67 26.55
N ASP A 73 10.44 24.86 27.59
CA ASP A 73 10.33 23.40 27.53
C ASP A 73 8.88 22.96 27.23
N ALA A 74 7.87 23.64 27.79
CA ALA A 74 6.46 23.42 27.46
C ALA A 74 6.11 23.80 26.02
N ASN A 75 6.63 24.92 25.51
CA ASN A 75 6.43 25.32 24.11
C ASN A 75 7.09 24.33 23.13
N ALA A 76 8.29 23.83 23.44
CA ALA A 76 8.94 22.79 22.64
C ALA A 76 8.10 21.48 22.60
N LEU A 77 7.52 21.08 23.74
CA LEU A 77 6.61 19.94 23.81
C LEU A 77 5.33 20.17 22.98
N LEU A 78 4.72 21.37 23.06
CA LEU A 78 3.57 21.71 22.22
C LEU A 78 3.90 21.68 20.72
N GLU A 79 5.09 22.10 20.31
CA GLU A 79 5.51 22.07 18.91
C GLU A 79 5.74 20.64 18.40
N THR A 80 6.30 19.75 19.23
CA THR A 80 6.39 18.32 18.89
C THR A 80 5.03 17.65 18.79
N TYR A 81 4.05 18.00 19.64
CA TYR A 81 2.67 17.51 19.49
C TYR A 81 2.00 18.06 18.23
N ARG A 82 2.22 19.34 17.86
CA ARG A 82 1.73 19.90 16.57
C ARG A 82 2.28 19.11 15.37
N ALA A 83 3.57 18.84 15.34
CA ALA A 83 4.19 18.05 14.28
C ALA A 83 3.65 16.60 14.22
N GLN A 84 3.35 15.98 15.37
CA GLN A 84 2.69 14.66 15.43
C GLN A 84 1.24 14.69 14.91
N ILE A 85 0.48 15.75 15.22
CA ILE A 85 -0.88 15.94 14.69
C ILE A 85 -0.83 16.12 13.17
N GLU A 86 0.06 16.97 12.66
CA GLU A 86 0.23 17.18 11.20
C GLU A 86 0.64 15.88 10.47
N GLN A 87 1.47 15.04 11.10
CA GLN A 87 1.80 13.70 10.58
C GLN A 87 0.59 12.76 10.62
N CYS A 88 -0.22 12.79 11.67
CA CYS A 88 -1.43 11.99 11.79
C CYS A 88 -2.49 12.40 10.75
N GLU A 89 -2.67 13.70 10.50
CA GLU A 89 -3.55 14.22 9.45
C GLU A 89 -3.11 13.77 8.05
N LYS A 90 -1.81 13.81 7.75
CA LYS A 90 -1.26 13.28 6.48
C LYS A 90 -1.49 11.78 6.34
N LEU A 91 -1.19 10.98 7.37
CA LEU A 91 -1.44 9.54 7.37
C LEU A 91 -2.93 9.21 7.22
N LYS A 92 -3.82 10.04 7.78
CA LYS A 92 -5.26 9.90 7.58
C LYS A 92 -5.65 10.15 6.11
N VAL A 93 -5.15 11.21 5.48
CA VAL A 93 -5.44 11.51 4.06
C VAL A 93 -4.97 10.38 3.15
N GLU A 94 -3.77 9.83 3.37
CA GLU A 94 -3.28 8.65 2.62
C GLU A 94 -4.16 7.40 2.86
N LEU A 95 -4.60 7.16 4.10
CA LEU A 95 -5.48 6.04 4.43
C LEU A 95 -6.88 6.20 3.80
N ASP A 96 -7.46 7.42 3.84
CA ASP A 96 -8.74 7.75 3.22
C ASP A 96 -8.65 7.53 1.69
N LEU A 97 -7.54 7.94 1.04
CA LEU A 97 -7.29 7.70 -0.39
C LEU A 97 -7.17 6.20 -0.73
N ILE A 98 -6.46 5.42 0.09
CA ILE A 98 -6.34 3.95 -0.07
C ILE A 98 -7.71 3.27 0.12
N HIS A 99 -8.49 3.69 1.11
CA HIS A 99 -9.84 3.18 1.35
C HIS A 99 -10.76 3.44 0.15
N ASP A 100 -10.71 4.65 -0.40
CA ASP A 100 -11.49 5.05 -1.56
C ASP A 100 -11.09 4.28 -2.83
N ALA A 101 -9.80 4.01 -3.02
CA ALA A 101 -9.30 3.17 -4.12
C ALA A 101 -9.80 1.72 -3.99
N ILE A 102 -9.68 1.10 -2.81
CA ILE A 102 -10.19 -0.25 -2.54
C ILE A 102 -11.70 -0.33 -2.79
N ASN A 103 -12.47 0.69 -2.39
CA ASN A 103 -13.92 0.71 -2.61
C ASN A 103 -14.31 0.85 -4.09
N ARG A 104 -13.48 1.51 -4.93
CA ARG A 104 -13.68 1.54 -6.39
C ARG A 104 -13.39 0.17 -7.00
N THR A 105 -12.24 -0.43 -6.70
CA THR A 105 -11.87 -1.78 -7.17
C THR A 105 -12.88 -2.84 -6.72
N LYS A 106 -13.45 -2.74 -5.52
CA LYS A 106 -14.57 -3.59 -5.07
C LYS A 106 -15.80 -3.49 -5.97
N ARG A 107 -16.19 -2.29 -6.40
CA ARG A 107 -17.32 -2.08 -7.31
C ARG A 107 -17.01 -2.59 -8.72
N GLU A 108 -15.81 -2.29 -9.23
CA GLU A 108 -15.33 -2.77 -10.53
C GLU A 108 -15.35 -4.30 -10.60
N ILE A 109 -14.91 -4.98 -9.54
CA ILE A 109 -14.93 -6.45 -9.44
C ILE A 109 -16.34 -6.99 -9.18
N ALA A 110 -17.18 -6.29 -8.42
CA ALA A 110 -18.59 -6.66 -8.28
C ALA A 110 -19.34 -6.61 -9.62
N VAL A 111 -19.04 -5.62 -10.46
CA VAL A 111 -19.55 -5.53 -11.84
C VAL A 111 -18.98 -6.66 -12.70
N LEU A 112 -17.66 -6.83 -12.76
CA LEU A 112 -17.02 -7.87 -13.58
C LEU A 112 -17.46 -9.29 -13.20
N HIS A 113 -17.67 -9.56 -11.91
CA HIS A 113 -18.23 -10.83 -11.45
C HIS A 113 -19.71 -10.97 -11.83
N GLY A 114 -20.51 -9.90 -11.68
CA GLY A 114 -21.94 -9.89 -12.00
C GLY A 114 -22.22 -10.02 -13.50
N THR A 115 -21.34 -9.51 -14.37
CA THR A 115 -21.47 -9.67 -15.83
C THR A 115 -20.83 -10.96 -16.32
N SER A 116 -19.57 -11.20 -15.96
CA SER A 116 -18.69 -12.11 -16.72
C SER A 116 -18.22 -13.35 -15.96
N PHE A 117 -18.62 -13.50 -14.70
CA PHE A 117 -18.55 -14.76 -13.95
C PHE A 117 -19.93 -15.27 -13.51
N ASN A 118 -21.00 -14.69 -14.06
CA ASN A 118 -22.32 -15.30 -14.03
C ASN A 118 -22.35 -16.57 -14.92
N GLY A 119 -23.27 -17.48 -14.61
CA GLY A 119 -23.26 -18.85 -15.15
C GLY A 119 -23.23 -18.94 -16.67
N ASP A 120 -23.89 -18.03 -17.38
CA ASP A 120 -24.03 -18.08 -18.84
C ASP A 120 -22.74 -17.74 -19.60
N GLU A 121 -21.96 -16.73 -19.17
CA GLU A 121 -20.70 -16.40 -19.84
C GLU A 121 -19.62 -17.45 -19.53
N MET A 122 -19.63 -18.03 -18.32
CA MET A 122 -18.81 -19.22 -18.02
C MET A 122 -19.25 -20.47 -18.78
N ALA A 123 -20.55 -20.70 -18.96
CA ALA A 123 -21.07 -21.80 -19.78
C ALA A 123 -20.67 -21.61 -21.25
N LYS A 124 -20.66 -20.38 -21.76
CA LYS A 124 -20.15 -20.04 -23.10
C LYS A 124 -18.65 -20.32 -23.22
N VAL A 125 -17.81 -19.86 -22.30
CA VAL A 125 -16.35 -20.13 -22.31
C VAL A 125 -16.07 -21.64 -22.20
N ASN A 126 -16.83 -22.37 -21.39
CA ASN A 126 -16.72 -23.82 -21.30
C ASN A 126 -17.23 -24.54 -22.57
N GLY A 127 -18.21 -23.96 -23.27
CA GLY A 127 -18.67 -24.41 -24.59
C GLY A 127 -17.64 -24.15 -25.70
N GLU A 128 -16.95 -23.00 -25.68
CA GLU A 128 -15.83 -22.71 -26.59
C GLU A 128 -14.64 -23.64 -26.31
N LEU A 129 -14.36 -23.98 -25.05
CA LEU A 129 -13.41 -25.03 -24.69
C LEU A 129 -13.86 -26.41 -25.21
N GLY A 130 -15.14 -26.76 -25.07
CA GLY A 130 -15.72 -27.98 -25.62
C GLY A 130 -15.60 -28.07 -27.15
N ALA A 131 -15.81 -26.96 -27.86
CA ALA A 131 -15.60 -26.88 -29.30
C ALA A 131 -14.12 -27.07 -29.70
N VAL A 132 -13.18 -26.62 -28.87
CA VAL A 132 -11.73 -26.87 -29.07
C VAL A 132 -11.36 -28.32 -28.80
N VAL A 133 -11.90 -28.94 -27.73
CA VAL A 133 -11.70 -30.38 -27.48
C VAL A 133 -12.25 -31.20 -28.66
N GLY A 134 -13.48 -30.95 -29.08
CA GLY A 134 -14.06 -31.58 -30.28
C GLY A 134 -13.26 -31.29 -31.57
N GLY A 135 -12.65 -30.12 -31.69
CA GLY A 135 -11.71 -29.81 -32.77
C GLY A 135 -10.43 -30.66 -32.73
N THR A 136 -9.87 -30.92 -31.54
CA THR A 136 -8.72 -31.82 -31.38
C THR A 136 -9.07 -33.30 -31.56
N GLU A 137 -10.28 -33.71 -31.16
CA GLU A 137 -10.83 -35.04 -31.43
C GLU A 137 -11.03 -35.25 -32.95
N HIS A 138 -11.63 -34.26 -33.64
CA HIS A 138 -11.84 -34.30 -35.08
C HIS A 138 -10.52 -34.26 -35.89
N ALA A 139 -9.50 -33.53 -35.43
CA ALA A 139 -8.16 -33.59 -36.02
C ALA A 139 -7.52 -34.98 -35.82
N THR A 140 -7.67 -35.57 -34.62
CA THR A 140 -7.18 -36.93 -34.33
C THR A 140 -7.89 -37.98 -35.19
N GLN A 141 -9.21 -37.85 -35.38
CA GLN A 141 -10.00 -38.72 -36.26
C GLN A 141 -9.53 -38.64 -37.71
N GLN A 142 -9.29 -37.44 -38.26
CA GLN A 142 -8.76 -37.27 -39.61
C GLN A 142 -7.36 -37.89 -39.79
N ILE A 143 -6.50 -37.81 -38.77
CA ILE A 143 -5.18 -38.45 -38.79
C ILE A 143 -5.33 -39.98 -38.85
N LEU A 144 -6.24 -40.56 -38.07
CA LEU A 144 -6.51 -42.00 -38.08
C LEU A 144 -7.08 -42.46 -39.43
N GLU A 145 -8.11 -41.78 -39.94
CA GLU A 145 -8.70 -42.08 -41.26
C GLU A 145 -7.69 -41.98 -42.41
N ALA A 146 -6.80 -40.98 -42.37
CA ALA A 146 -5.74 -40.84 -43.37
C ALA A 146 -4.68 -41.96 -43.26
N VAL A 147 -4.33 -42.40 -42.04
CA VAL A 147 -3.42 -43.54 -41.83
C VAL A 147 -4.05 -44.86 -42.28
N GLU A 148 -5.34 -45.09 -42.01
CA GLU A 148 -6.07 -46.27 -42.50
C GLU A 148 -6.16 -46.29 -44.04
N ALA A 149 -6.37 -45.13 -44.67
CA ALA A 149 -6.35 -45.02 -46.13
C ALA A 149 -4.96 -45.32 -46.73
N ILE A 150 -3.88 -44.86 -46.07
CA ILE A 150 -2.50 -45.18 -46.47
C ILE A 150 -2.23 -46.69 -46.39
N ASP A 151 -2.64 -47.36 -45.30
CA ASP A 151 -2.45 -48.81 -45.16
C ASP A 151 -3.25 -49.60 -46.21
N GLN A 152 -4.49 -49.19 -46.48
CA GLN A 152 -5.32 -49.80 -47.54
C GLN A 152 -4.69 -49.62 -48.93
N ALA A 153 -4.17 -48.43 -49.25
CA ALA A 153 -3.50 -48.16 -50.51
C ALA A 153 -2.16 -48.91 -50.64
N ALA A 154 -1.35 -48.97 -49.58
CA ALA A 154 -0.11 -49.76 -49.54
C ALA A 154 -0.40 -51.28 -49.67
N SER A 155 -1.46 -51.75 -49.01
CA SER A 155 -1.98 -53.13 -49.14
C SER A 155 -2.62 -53.41 -50.50
N ALA A 156 -2.97 -52.40 -51.28
CA ALA A 156 -3.37 -52.54 -52.69
C ALA A 156 -2.14 -52.58 -53.62
N LEU A 157 -1.13 -51.74 -53.36
CA LEU A 157 0.14 -51.70 -54.08
C LEU A 157 0.95 -53.01 -53.98
N SER A 158 0.78 -53.78 -52.90
CA SER A 158 1.42 -55.10 -52.73
C SER A 158 0.84 -56.21 -53.61
N LYS A 159 -0.29 -55.95 -54.29
CA LYS A 159 -0.98 -56.89 -55.19
C LYS A 159 -0.53 -56.66 -56.64
N ASN A 160 -0.82 -57.61 -57.52
CA ASN A 160 -0.48 -57.50 -58.94
C ASN A 160 -1.45 -56.54 -59.65
N VAL A 161 -1.15 -55.23 -59.58
CA VAL A 161 -1.93 -54.11 -60.14
C VAL A 161 -1.29 -53.55 -61.43
N SER A 162 -2.06 -52.80 -62.24
CA SER A 162 -1.50 -52.13 -63.43
C SER A 162 -0.62 -50.93 -63.05
N ALA A 163 0.24 -50.47 -63.97
CA ALA A 163 1.07 -49.28 -63.76
C ALA A 163 0.23 -48.01 -63.48
N ASP A 164 -0.93 -47.86 -64.13
CA ASP A 164 -1.84 -46.73 -63.89
C ASP A 164 -2.48 -46.81 -62.50
N GLN A 165 -2.88 -48.01 -62.05
CA GLN A 165 -3.36 -48.24 -60.68
C GLN A 165 -2.26 -47.98 -59.65
N GLN A 166 -1.03 -48.43 -59.93
CA GLN A 166 0.13 -48.22 -59.08
C GLN A 166 0.44 -46.71 -58.91
N LYS A 167 0.31 -45.93 -60.00
CA LYS A 167 0.42 -44.47 -59.96
C LYS A 167 -0.67 -43.85 -59.09
N LEU A 168 -1.95 -44.16 -59.35
CA LEU A 168 -3.08 -43.58 -58.61
C LEU A 168 -3.01 -43.86 -57.10
N LEU A 169 -2.67 -45.10 -56.70
CA LEU A 169 -2.50 -45.46 -55.29
C LEU A 169 -1.29 -44.75 -54.64
N SER A 170 -0.24 -44.44 -55.41
CA SER A 170 0.90 -43.66 -54.93
C SER A 170 0.55 -42.18 -54.75
N GLU A 171 -0.25 -41.62 -55.65
CA GLU A 171 -0.78 -40.25 -55.57
C GLU A 171 -1.75 -40.10 -54.37
N GLU A 172 -2.63 -41.08 -54.13
CA GLU A 172 -3.50 -41.10 -52.94
C GLU A 172 -2.68 -41.15 -51.63
N ILE A 173 -1.68 -42.04 -51.52
CA ILE A 173 -0.81 -42.08 -50.32
C ILE A 173 -0.16 -40.71 -50.06
N GLN A 174 0.30 -40.03 -51.11
CA GLN A 174 0.91 -38.70 -50.99
C GLN A 174 -0.11 -37.65 -50.51
N GLU A 175 -1.34 -37.68 -51.00
CA GLU A 175 -2.43 -36.79 -50.57
C GLU A 175 -2.82 -37.03 -49.10
N ARG A 176 -2.95 -38.30 -48.67
CA ARG A 176 -3.22 -38.65 -47.26
C ARG A 176 -2.10 -38.20 -46.33
N VAL A 177 -0.83 -38.30 -46.75
CA VAL A 177 0.32 -37.80 -45.97
C VAL A 177 0.26 -36.27 -45.80
N ILE A 178 -0.19 -35.53 -46.83
CA ILE A 178 -0.40 -34.06 -46.71
C ILE A 178 -1.51 -33.77 -45.71
N ALA A 179 -2.66 -34.45 -45.79
CA ALA A 179 -3.76 -34.27 -44.84
C ALA A 179 -3.35 -34.53 -43.37
N ILE A 180 -2.48 -35.51 -43.11
CA ILE A 180 -1.91 -35.75 -41.77
C ILE A 180 -1.09 -34.54 -41.30
N PHE A 181 -0.25 -33.95 -42.15
CA PHE A 181 0.54 -32.76 -41.77
C PHE A 181 -0.35 -31.55 -41.48
N GLU A 182 -1.42 -31.33 -42.25
CA GLU A 182 -2.37 -30.23 -42.04
C GLU A 182 -3.17 -30.41 -40.73
N ALA A 183 -3.70 -31.61 -40.48
CA ALA A 183 -4.41 -31.93 -39.24
C ALA A 183 -3.50 -31.81 -38.00
N CYS A 184 -2.27 -32.32 -38.07
CA CYS A 184 -1.28 -32.17 -36.99
C CYS A 184 -0.95 -30.69 -36.70
N ASN A 185 -0.77 -29.86 -37.74
CA ASN A 185 -0.45 -28.45 -37.58
C ASN A 185 -1.59 -27.69 -36.89
N PHE A 186 -2.83 -27.97 -37.32
CA PHE A 186 -4.03 -27.38 -36.72
C PHE A 186 -4.23 -27.82 -35.27
N GLN A 187 -4.02 -29.11 -34.97
CA GLN A 187 -4.10 -29.66 -33.61
C GLN A 187 -3.09 -29.00 -32.67
N ASP A 188 -1.82 -28.94 -33.06
CA ASP A 188 -0.73 -28.41 -32.22
C ASP A 188 -0.93 -26.93 -31.90
N LEU A 189 -1.11 -26.10 -32.94
CA LEU A 189 -1.22 -24.65 -32.77
C LEU A 189 -2.49 -24.25 -32.01
N THR A 190 -3.60 -24.95 -32.25
CA THR A 190 -4.90 -24.65 -31.60
C THR A 190 -4.91 -25.15 -30.15
N GLY A 191 -4.52 -26.41 -29.93
CA GLY A 191 -4.48 -27.03 -28.60
C GLY A 191 -3.56 -26.28 -27.64
N GLN A 192 -2.34 -25.92 -28.06
CA GLN A 192 -1.43 -25.13 -27.23
C GLN A 192 -1.97 -23.72 -26.93
N ARG A 193 -2.52 -23.02 -27.93
CA ARG A 193 -2.99 -21.63 -27.76
C ARG A 193 -4.16 -21.54 -26.80
N ILE A 194 -5.20 -22.36 -26.98
CA ILE A 194 -6.36 -22.34 -26.07
C ILE A 194 -5.98 -22.83 -24.67
N SER A 195 -5.15 -23.87 -24.54
CA SER A 195 -4.65 -24.31 -23.22
C SER A 195 -3.98 -23.17 -22.45
N LYS A 196 -3.18 -22.34 -23.13
CA LYS A 196 -2.53 -21.16 -22.53
C LYS A 196 -3.54 -20.07 -22.15
N VAL A 197 -4.55 -19.81 -22.98
CA VAL A 197 -5.60 -18.82 -22.67
C VAL A 197 -6.46 -19.28 -21.49
N MET A 198 -6.91 -20.53 -21.48
CA MET A 198 -7.70 -21.11 -20.39
C MET A 198 -6.94 -21.13 -19.06
N GLN A 199 -5.66 -21.49 -19.06
CA GLN A 199 -4.83 -21.44 -17.86
C GLN A 199 -4.67 -20.00 -17.34
N THR A 200 -4.69 -19.00 -18.23
CA THR A 200 -4.66 -17.57 -17.86
C THR A 200 -6.01 -17.10 -17.30
N MET A 201 -7.13 -17.50 -17.91
CA MET A 201 -8.48 -17.21 -17.38
C MET A 201 -8.68 -17.81 -15.99
N LYS A 202 -8.32 -19.08 -15.79
CA LYS A 202 -8.41 -19.77 -14.50
C LYS A 202 -7.55 -19.13 -13.42
N PHE A 203 -6.36 -18.64 -13.78
CA PHE A 203 -5.49 -17.89 -12.88
C PHE A 203 -6.11 -16.56 -12.42
N ILE A 204 -6.75 -15.83 -13.35
CA ILE A 204 -7.49 -14.59 -13.04
C ILE A 204 -8.70 -14.88 -12.15
N GLU A 205 -9.49 -15.90 -12.48
CA GLU A 205 -10.63 -16.37 -11.68
C GLU A 205 -10.22 -16.73 -10.25
N GLN A 206 -9.11 -17.47 -10.08
CA GLN A 206 -8.59 -17.84 -8.77
C GLN A 206 -8.19 -16.61 -7.94
N HIS A 207 -7.46 -15.65 -8.52
CA HIS A 207 -7.09 -14.43 -7.79
C HIS A 207 -8.26 -13.49 -7.50
N ILE A 208 -9.29 -13.43 -8.36
CA ILE A 208 -10.55 -12.74 -8.04
C ILE A 208 -11.19 -13.41 -6.82
N ASN A 209 -11.37 -14.73 -6.85
CA ASN A 209 -11.95 -15.49 -5.73
C ASN A 209 -11.17 -15.34 -4.41
N GLU A 210 -9.83 -15.37 -4.44
CA GLU A 210 -8.98 -15.10 -3.27
C GLU A 210 -9.23 -13.71 -2.70
N MET A 211 -9.23 -12.67 -3.55
CA MET A 211 -9.46 -11.30 -3.11
C MET A 211 -10.90 -11.07 -2.64
N MET A 212 -11.87 -11.78 -3.21
CA MET A 212 -13.24 -11.79 -2.69
C MET A 212 -13.32 -12.37 -1.27
N ASN A 213 -12.62 -13.48 -1.02
CA ASN A 213 -12.57 -14.10 0.31
C ASN A 213 -11.91 -13.18 1.35
N ILE A 214 -10.83 -12.47 0.98
CA ILE A 214 -10.17 -11.47 1.84
C ILE A 214 -11.12 -10.33 2.26
N TRP A 215 -12.10 -9.98 1.41
CA TRP A 215 -13.06 -8.90 1.69
C TRP A 215 -14.37 -9.36 2.37
N GLY A 216 -14.45 -10.62 2.80
CA GLY A 216 -15.63 -11.17 3.50
C GLY A 216 -16.50 -12.10 2.65
N GLY A 217 -16.03 -12.53 1.49
CA GLY A 217 -16.72 -13.45 0.60
C GLY A 217 -17.64 -12.78 -0.42
N VAL A 218 -18.24 -13.60 -1.28
CA VAL A 218 -19.01 -13.15 -2.46
C VAL A 218 -20.16 -12.20 -2.09
N ASP A 219 -20.90 -12.50 -1.03
CA ASP A 219 -22.09 -11.70 -0.67
C ASP A 219 -21.74 -10.32 -0.11
N ALA A 220 -20.57 -10.19 0.54
CA ALA A 220 -20.04 -8.89 0.93
C ALA A 220 -19.76 -7.99 -0.28
N ILE A 221 -19.46 -8.57 -1.45
CA ILE A 221 -19.14 -7.85 -2.69
C ILE A 221 -20.35 -7.66 -3.59
N LYS A 222 -21.31 -8.59 -3.60
CA LYS A 222 -22.63 -8.37 -4.22
C LYS A 222 -23.32 -7.12 -3.66
N SER A 223 -23.15 -6.83 -2.36
CA SER A 223 -23.66 -5.58 -1.75
C SER A 223 -23.01 -4.29 -2.30
N HIS A 224 -21.88 -4.39 -3.02
CA HIS A 224 -21.19 -3.29 -3.69
C HIS A 224 -21.44 -3.27 -5.21
N ALA A 225 -22.16 -4.26 -5.76
CA ALA A 225 -22.60 -4.22 -7.15
C ALA A 225 -23.62 -3.07 -7.33
N PRO A 226 -23.54 -2.29 -8.42
CA PRO A 226 -24.67 -1.46 -8.81
C PRO A 226 -25.88 -2.35 -9.10
N PRO A 227 -27.13 -1.87 -8.90
CA PRO A 227 -28.30 -2.62 -9.31
C PRO A 227 -28.22 -2.94 -10.81
N ILE A 228 -28.63 -4.15 -11.20
CA ILE A 228 -28.74 -4.52 -12.61
C ILE A 228 -29.90 -3.72 -13.20
N ILE A 229 -29.57 -2.61 -13.86
CA ILE A 229 -30.55 -1.80 -14.60
C ILE A 229 -30.80 -2.51 -15.93
N ASP A 230 -32.01 -2.99 -16.14
CA ASP A 230 -32.42 -3.50 -17.44
C ASP A 230 -32.49 -2.33 -18.44
N THR A 231 -31.56 -2.31 -19.40
CA THR A 231 -31.47 -1.26 -20.44
C THR A 231 -32.27 -1.60 -21.69
N ARG A 232 -33.10 -2.65 -21.68
CA ARG A 232 -33.97 -3.02 -22.81
C ARG A 232 -35.21 -2.11 -22.84
N GLU A 233 -35.50 -1.57 -24.01
CA GLU A 233 -36.66 -0.70 -24.25
C GLU A 233 -37.69 -1.39 -25.15
N GLY A 234 -38.97 -1.02 -25.00
CA GLY A 234 -40.06 -1.60 -25.80
C GLY A 234 -40.19 -3.12 -25.64
N ASP A 235 -40.38 -3.81 -26.75
CA ASP A 235 -40.68 -5.25 -26.80
C ASP A 235 -39.50 -6.13 -26.34
N ASP A 236 -38.24 -5.66 -26.46
CA ASP A 236 -37.07 -6.38 -25.97
C ASP A 236 -37.10 -6.62 -24.45
N ARG A 237 -37.83 -5.77 -23.71
CA ARG A 237 -38.08 -5.91 -22.26
C ARG A 237 -39.24 -6.87 -21.93
N LEU A 238 -40.02 -7.28 -22.93
CA LEU A 238 -41.07 -8.31 -22.81
C LEU A 238 -40.51 -9.70 -23.14
N LEU A 239 -39.39 -9.77 -23.87
CA LEU A 239 -38.62 -10.98 -24.15
C LEU A 239 -37.84 -11.45 -22.91
N ASN A 240 -38.56 -11.92 -21.90
CA ASN A 240 -37.97 -12.67 -20.79
C ASN A 240 -37.77 -14.13 -21.20
N GLY A 241 -36.61 -14.69 -20.88
CA GLY A 241 -36.22 -16.05 -21.27
C GLY A 241 -37.07 -17.15 -20.61
N PRO A 242 -36.83 -18.44 -20.92
CA PRO A 242 -37.56 -19.55 -20.30
C PRO A 242 -37.46 -19.46 -18.77
N LYS A 243 -38.60 -19.60 -18.09
CA LYS A 243 -38.74 -19.36 -16.65
C LYS A 243 -37.85 -20.30 -15.83
N LEU A 244 -37.07 -19.71 -14.93
CA LEU A 244 -36.29 -20.43 -13.91
C LEU A 244 -37.11 -20.56 -12.60
N ASP A 245 -36.81 -21.58 -11.81
CA ASP A 245 -37.52 -21.83 -10.55
C ASP A 245 -37.32 -20.68 -9.55
N GLY A 246 -38.44 -20.09 -9.13
CA GLY A 246 -38.47 -18.94 -8.21
C GLY A 246 -38.38 -17.56 -8.87
N ASP A 247 -38.27 -17.47 -10.19
CA ASP A 247 -38.16 -16.18 -10.90
C ASP A 247 -39.48 -15.40 -10.95
N ALA A 248 -39.37 -14.07 -10.87
CA ALA A 248 -40.47 -13.12 -10.66
C ALA A 248 -40.51 -12.06 -11.76
N GLY A 249 -41.32 -12.32 -12.79
CA GLY A 249 -41.48 -11.45 -13.96
C GLY A 249 -42.23 -12.11 -15.12
N HIS A 250 -42.29 -13.44 -15.14
CA HIS A 250 -43.12 -14.22 -16.06
C HIS A 250 -44.58 -14.26 -15.61
N ALA A 251 -45.50 -14.09 -16.57
CA ALA A 251 -46.91 -14.39 -16.37
C ALA A 251 -47.11 -15.84 -15.86
N SER A 252 -48.06 -16.01 -14.94
CA SER A 252 -48.54 -17.34 -14.53
C SER A 252 -49.52 -17.92 -15.55
N GLN A 253 -49.89 -19.20 -15.41
CA GLN A 253 -50.96 -19.77 -16.23
C GLN A 253 -52.29 -19.04 -15.96
N ASP A 254 -52.57 -18.72 -14.70
CA ASP A 254 -53.77 -17.98 -14.27
C ASP A 254 -53.86 -16.59 -14.95
N ASP A 255 -52.72 -15.89 -15.14
CA ASP A 255 -52.67 -14.61 -15.86
C ASP A 255 -52.91 -14.78 -17.38
N ILE A 256 -52.55 -15.93 -17.95
CA ILE A 256 -52.75 -16.25 -19.37
C ILE A 256 -54.20 -16.67 -19.61
N ASP A 257 -54.78 -17.50 -18.75
CA ASP A 257 -56.16 -17.97 -18.88
C ASP A 257 -57.14 -16.78 -18.76
N ALA A 258 -56.85 -15.81 -17.87
CA ALA A 258 -57.59 -14.57 -17.72
C ALA A 258 -57.53 -13.59 -18.92
N LEU A 259 -56.81 -13.93 -20.00
CA LEU A 259 -56.84 -13.21 -21.29
C LEU A 259 -57.78 -13.85 -22.33
N PHE A 260 -58.37 -15.01 -22.04
CA PHE A 260 -59.20 -15.78 -22.98
C PHE A 260 -60.65 -16.06 -22.51
N ASP A 261 -61.01 -15.69 -21.28
CA ASP A 261 -62.37 -15.68 -20.72
C ASP A 261 -63.08 -14.31 -20.85
#